data_AF-A0A3S5J5W4-F1
#
_entry.id   AF-A0A3S5J5W4-F1
#
_cell.length_a   1.000
_cell.length_b   1.000
_cell.length_c   1.000
_cell.angle_alpha   90.00
_cell.angle_beta   90.00
_cell.angle_gamma   90.00
#
_symmetry.space_group_name_H-M   'P 1'
#
loop_
_entity.id
_entity.type
_entity.pdbx_description
1 polymer ?
#
loop_
_entity_poly.entity_id
_entity_poly.type
_entity_poly.pdbx_seq_one_letter_code
_entity_poly.pdbx_strand_id
1 'polypeptide(L)'
;CFNQFLDDLVIGGNRLGVDNAGRIFRNLVDPETGQIAEVLGTSPNGTETSALPKFNTLANLLCAAGSNPARFDLVRELATPPCGETPLDTLAVAHALASNPDLHPLELWEISTEVGRYQPALSEPRDGPIGPVTWTMALTYEGTGTEFDGPGFIAIDADGRPWIAANYSWTPSPSDAACAGEIVSHLDVDGSDMPGAPYSGGGLSGAGFGLSIDPLNQDVWIGNFGFKGEGCDDVPPMNSVSQFRRDGTPVSPASNPTCDTTQDGIPTGGWCAGELSAPQGTVVDGEGTVWINNFCGGTVTRYPGGDPLQAEVVDITAGASFERTPFGLAIDAFGAGWVVDNYNCAAVRVSRDGEVDAVEDPNELLRLPLGIAVDSRGNAWVASSGVIPIPCSIEKDGYCNGSLVIGDGTIYGDLEADGSATIARITPDGVVEEAFGGGGLSIPWGIAVDGDDHVWVADFNGGRISKFCGANPETWPCGKSTGDPISPDGTGYGSDATQRLVCVAIDPSGNIWVPNNWITEAPKYQENPGGRSVVQYIGLAAPVATPTNGPARAPGSPLVEPCPGDFNGDGMVDSSDLGRLLADWNGDNFAHDLDGDGLVGGGDLFVFIDHWGECPNR
;
A
#
# COMPACT_ATOMS: atom_id res chain seq x y z
N CYS A 1 -10.44 1.13 17.10
CA CYS A 1 -9.98 2.52 16.95
C CYS A 1 -8.71 2.80 17.75
N PHE A 2 -8.70 2.61 19.07
CA PHE A 2 -7.52 2.93 19.90
C PHE A 2 -6.53 1.77 20.09
N ASN A 3 -6.60 0.72 19.26
CA ASN A 3 -5.80 -0.50 19.45
C ASN A 3 -4.30 -0.21 19.55
N GLN A 4 -3.81 0.72 18.72
CA GLN A 4 -2.42 1.14 18.66
C GLN A 4 -2.02 2.19 19.71
N PHE A 5 -2.95 2.56 20.58
CA PHE A 5 -2.80 3.67 21.52
C PHE A 5 -3.10 3.28 22.95
N LEU A 6 -3.25 1.99 23.26
CA LEU A 6 -3.51 1.51 24.60
C LEU A 6 -2.21 0.96 25.20
N ASP A 7 -1.77 1.58 26.30
CA ASP A 7 -0.73 1.08 27.18
C ASP A 7 -1.36 0.91 28.58
N ASP A 8 -1.63 -0.34 28.95
CA ASP A 8 -2.49 -0.71 30.08
C ASP A 8 -3.86 0.00 30.07
N LEU A 9 -4.03 1.00 30.95
CA LEU A 9 -5.26 1.78 31.12
C LEU A 9 -5.11 3.22 30.62
N VAL A 10 -4.00 3.53 29.95
CA VAL A 10 -3.69 4.87 29.46
C VAL A 10 -3.76 4.89 27.95
N ILE A 11 -4.48 5.87 27.41
CA ILE A 11 -4.40 6.18 25.98
C ILE A 11 -3.14 7.02 25.77
N GLY A 12 -2.17 6.47 25.05
CA GLY A 12 -0.87 7.08 24.76
C GLY A 12 -0.45 6.86 23.32
N GLY A 13 0.53 7.62 22.84
CA GLY A 13 1.04 7.56 21.47
C GLY A 13 0.97 8.90 20.75
N ASN A 14 1.05 8.86 19.42
CA ASN A 14 1.11 10.08 18.63
C ASN A 14 -0.24 10.82 18.65
N ARG A 15 -0.19 12.14 18.85
CA ARG A 15 -1.39 12.95 19.07
C ARG A 15 -2.35 12.91 17.89
N LEU A 16 -1.84 12.97 16.66
CA LEU A 16 -2.65 13.00 15.44
C LEU A 16 -3.47 11.71 15.30
N GLY A 17 -2.83 10.55 15.46
CA GLY A 17 -3.45 9.24 15.41
C GLY A 17 -4.51 9.04 16.50
N VAL A 18 -4.24 9.50 17.73
CA VAL A 18 -5.23 9.45 18.82
C VAL A 18 -6.44 10.32 18.50
N ASP A 19 -6.23 11.54 17.98
CA ASP A 19 -7.32 12.44 17.59
C ASP A 19 -8.16 11.83 16.45
N ASN A 20 -7.51 11.26 15.43
CA ASN A 20 -8.15 10.58 14.31
C ASN A 20 -8.92 9.32 14.74
N ALA A 21 -8.32 8.46 15.58
CA ALA A 21 -8.99 7.30 16.16
C ALA A 21 -10.26 7.68 16.93
N GLY A 22 -10.25 8.80 17.65
CA GLY A 22 -11.44 9.33 18.33
C GLY A 22 -12.54 9.77 17.37
N ARG A 23 -12.20 10.27 16.18
CA ARG A 23 -13.18 10.61 15.15
C ARG A 23 -13.79 9.35 14.53
N ILE A 24 -12.97 8.37 14.16
CA ILE A 24 -13.42 7.09 13.60
C ILE A 24 -14.27 6.31 14.60
N PHE A 25 -13.99 6.40 15.91
CA PHE A 25 -14.84 5.81 16.93
C PHE A 25 -16.32 6.23 16.79
N ARG A 26 -16.59 7.47 16.36
CA ARG A 26 -17.94 7.99 16.13
C ARG A 26 -18.61 7.41 14.89
N ASN A 27 -17.88 6.71 14.02
CA ASN A 27 -18.45 5.94 12.91
C ASN A 27 -18.99 4.57 13.35
N LEU A 28 -18.57 4.08 14.52
CA LEU A 28 -19.02 2.80 15.06
C LEU A 28 -20.16 2.97 16.06
N VAL A 29 -20.04 3.95 16.95
CA VAL A 29 -20.97 4.14 18.07
C VAL A 29 -21.12 5.63 18.40
N ASP A 30 -22.34 6.02 18.74
CA ASP A 30 -22.63 7.33 19.32
C ASP A 30 -22.10 7.36 20.77
N PRO A 31 -21.13 8.22 21.11
CA PRO A 31 -20.54 8.29 22.44
C PRO A 31 -21.51 8.75 23.54
N GLU A 32 -22.58 9.49 23.19
CA GLU A 32 -23.56 9.99 24.14
C GLU A 32 -24.61 8.95 24.48
N THR A 33 -25.05 8.17 23.47
CA THR A 33 -26.17 7.24 23.61
C THR A 33 -25.76 5.77 23.69
N GLY A 34 -24.56 5.42 23.23
CA GLY A 34 -24.09 4.05 23.07
C GLY A 34 -24.79 3.27 21.95
N GLN A 35 -25.55 3.96 21.08
CA GLN A 35 -26.21 3.35 19.93
C GLN A 35 -25.25 3.20 18.75
N ILE A 36 -25.59 2.30 17.82
CA ILE A 36 -24.86 2.17 16.55
C ILE A 36 -24.89 3.51 15.81
N ALA A 37 -23.72 3.96 15.38
CA ALA A 37 -23.60 5.19 14.60
C ALA A 37 -24.12 5.02 13.17
N GLU A 38 -24.40 6.14 12.51
CA GLU A 38 -24.97 6.15 11.16
C GLU A 38 -24.08 5.40 10.15
N VAL A 39 -22.77 5.69 10.11
CA VAL A 39 -21.83 5.07 9.16
C VAL A 39 -21.82 3.54 9.24
N LEU A 40 -21.77 2.96 10.44
CA LEU A 40 -21.85 1.51 10.62
C LEU A 40 -23.27 0.96 10.38
N GLY A 41 -24.29 1.73 10.75
CA GLY A 41 -25.69 1.31 10.76
C GLY A 41 -26.42 1.35 9.42
N THR A 42 -25.89 2.06 8.42
CA THR A 42 -26.53 2.27 7.11
C THR A 42 -25.67 1.78 5.95
N SER A 43 -26.27 1.69 4.76
CA SER A 43 -25.56 1.44 3.49
C SER A 43 -24.41 2.46 3.31
N PRO A 44 -23.24 2.03 2.78
CA PRO A 44 -22.95 0.70 2.22
C PRO A 44 -22.55 -0.35 3.28
N ASN A 45 -22.57 -0.01 4.57
CA ASN A 45 -22.36 -0.95 5.66
C ASN A 45 -23.72 -1.57 6.06
N GLY A 46 -24.18 -1.39 7.30
CA GLY A 46 -25.51 -1.83 7.72
C GLY A 46 -25.73 -3.32 7.48
N THR A 47 -26.56 -3.66 6.49
CA THR A 47 -26.84 -5.06 6.12
C THR A 47 -26.17 -5.52 4.82
N GLU A 48 -25.41 -4.64 4.16
CA GLU A 48 -24.76 -4.90 2.87
C GLU A 48 -23.34 -5.47 3.06
N THR A 49 -22.71 -5.22 4.22
CA THR A 49 -21.45 -5.86 4.64
C THR A 49 -21.60 -6.55 6.00
N SER A 50 -20.62 -7.38 6.34
CA SER A 50 -20.54 -8.04 7.63
C SER A 50 -20.14 -7.11 8.78
N ALA A 51 -19.79 -5.84 8.52
CA ALA A 51 -19.23 -4.91 9.50
C ALA A 51 -20.12 -4.77 10.75
N LEU A 52 -21.41 -4.46 10.57
CA LEU A 52 -22.36 -4.32 11.68
C LEU A 52 -22.64 -5.66 12.39
N PRO A 53 -22.94 -6.76 11.67
CA PRO A 53 -23.03 -8.09 12.29
C PRO A 53 -21.80 -8.48 13.11
N LYS A 54 -20.59 -8.23 12.60
CA LYS A 54 -19.33 -8.54 13.26
C LYS A 54 -19.13 -7.68 14.51
N PHE A 55 -19.40 -6.37 14.43
CA PHE A 55 -19.37 -5.47 15.59
C PHE A 55 -20.29 -5.95 16.71
N ASN A 56 -21.53 -6.32 16.38
CA ASN A 56 -22.50 -6.82 17.34
C ASN A 56 -22.10 -8.20 17.90
N THR A 57 -21.51 -9.07 17.09
CA THR A 57 -20.94 -10.36 17.54
C THR A 57 -19.84 -10.14 18.57
N LEU A 58 -18.92 -9.19 18.33
CA LEU A 58 -17.87 -8.84 19.31
C LEU A 58 -18.48 -8.28 20.60
N ALA A 59 -19.51 -7.43 20.50
CA ALA A 59 -20.22 -6.92 21.68
C ALA A 59 -20.92 -8.04 22.47
N ASN A 60 -21.52 -9.02 21.79
CA ASN A 60 -22.13 -10.20 22.40
C ASN A 60 -21.07 -11.10 23.07
N LEU A 61 -19.89 -11.27 22.45
CA LEU A 61 -18.76 -11.99 23.05
C LEU A 61 -18.31 -11.36 24.38
N LEU A 62 -18.11 -10.04 24.41
CA LEU A 62 -17.75 -9.34 25.64
C LEU A 62 -18.85 -9.43 26.71
N CYS A 63 -20.13 -9.40 26.31
CA CYS A 63 -21.25 -9.66 27.22
C CYS A 63 -21.23 -11.09 27.78
N ALA A 64 -20.93 -12.08 26.94
CA ALA A 64 -20.83 -13.47 27.35
C ALA A 64 -19.68 -13.66 28.34
N ALA A 65 -18.53 -13.05 28.07
CA ALA A 65 -17.37 -13.05 28.96
C ALA A 65 -17.73 -12.50 30.36
N GLY A 66 -18.51 -11.41 30.42
CA GLY A 66 -18.98 -10.81 31.66
C GLY A 66 -20.09 -11.57 32.40
N SER A 67 -20.60 -12.69 31.86
CA SER A 67 -21.75 -13.40 32.42
C SER A 67 -21.44 -14.15 33.73
N ASN A 68 -20.24 -14.74 33.85
CA ASN A 68 -19.78 -15.44 35.05
C ASN A 68 -18.24 -15.65 35.02
N PRO A 69 -17.59 -15.89 36.18
CA PRO A 69 -16.14 -16.01 36.26
C PRO A 69 -15.52 -17.11 35.38
N ALA A 70 -16.15 -18.29 35.31
CA ALA A 70 -15.61 -19.40 34.51
C ALA A 70 -15.67 -19.09 33.00
N ARG A 71 -16.67 -18.34 32.56
CA ARG A 71 -16.74 -17.88 31.16
C ARG A 71 -15.67 -16.84 30.86
N PHE A 72 -15.46 -15.90 31.77
CA PHE A 72 -14.39 -14.92 31.63
C PHE A 72 -13.01 -15.61 31.56
N ASP A 73 -12.77 -16.62 32.40
CA ASP A 73 -11.54 -17.42 32.39
C ASP A 73 -11.28 -18.11 31.04
N LEU A 74 -12.32 -18.69 30.43
CA LEU A 74 -12.21 -19.29 29.10
C LEU A 74 -11.92 -18.25 28.02
N VAL A 75 -12.63 -17.11 28.02
CA VAL A 75 -12.45 -16.08 26.99
C VAL A 75 -11.05 -15.47 27.07
N ARG A 76 -10.52 -15.19 28.26
CA ARG A 76 -9.14 -14.67 28.38
C ARG A 76 -8.10 -15.71 27.97
N GLU A 77 -8.33 -17.00 28.21
CA GLU A 77 -7.45 -18.07 27.73
C GLU A 77 -7.40 -18.08 26.20
N LEU A 78 -8.56 -18.04 25.54
CA LEU A 78 -8.66 -17.98 24.08
C LEU A 78 -8.13 -16.66 23.48
N ALA A 79 -8.16 -15.57 24.24
CA ALA A 79 -7.60 -14.28 23.82
C ALA A 79 -6.11 -14.12 24.19
N THR A 80 -5.45 -15.15 24.73
CA THR A 80 -4.03 -15.07 25.08
C THR A 80 -3.16 -15.21 23.82
N PRO A 81 -2.37 -14.20 23.44
CA PRO A 81 -1.49 -14.32 22.28
C PRO A 81 -0.34 -15.31 22.55
N PRO A 82 0.23 -15.94 21.51
CA PRO A 82 1.37 -16.84 21.66
C PRO A 82 2.53 -16.17 22.41
N CYS A 83 2.96 -16.77 23.52
CA CYS A 83 4.02 -16.28 24.40
C CYS A 83 3.74 -14.93 25.11
N GLY A 84 2.52 -14.40 25.03
CA GLY A 84 2.11 -13.22 25.78
C GLY A 84 1.45 -13.56 27.12
N GLU A 85 1.12 -12.52 27.86
CA GLU A 85 0.38 -12.66 29.12
C GLU A 85 -1.11 -12.85 28.87
N THR A 86 -1.74 -13.67 29.69
CA THR A 86 -3.20 -13.81 29.64
C THR A 86 -3.87 -12.51 30.07
N PRO A 87 -4.81 -11.97 29.26
CA PRO A 87 -5.52 -10.74 29.58
C PRO A 87 -6.15 -10.75 30.98
N LEU A 88 -5.95 -9.67 31.74
CA LEU A 88 -6.35 -9.55 33.14
C LEU A 88 -7.82 -9.15 33.32
N ASP A 89 -8.37 -8.39 32.37
CA ASP A 89 -9.74 -7.86 32.42
C ASP A 89 -10.38 -7.79 31.02
N THR A 90 -11.64 -7.36 30.95
CA THR A 90 -12.40 -7.29 29.69
C THR A 90 -11.81 -6.30 28.68
N LEU A 91 -11.16 -5.21 29.14
CA LEU A 91 -10.51 -4.26 28.25
C LEU A 91 -9.25 -4.87 27.64
N ALA A 92 -8.43 -5.55 28.44
CA ALA A 92 -7.27 -6.29 27.97
C ALA A 92 -7.66 -7.42 27.00
N VAL A 93 -8.79 -8.11 27.23
CA VAL A 93 -9.33 -9.09 26.27
C VAL A 93 -9.66 -8.41 24.94
N ALA A 94 -10.40 -7.30 24.97
CA ALA A 94 -10.78 -6.59 23.75
C ALA A 94 -9.55 -6.07 22.97
N HIS A 95 -8.54 -5.58 23.68
CA HIS A 95 -7.27 -5.14 23.10
C HIS A 95 -6.48 -6.31 22.49
N ALA A 96 -6.37 -7.43 23.19
CA ALA A 96 -5.68 -8.62 22.70
C ALA A 96 -6.32 -9.16 21.41
N LEU A 97 -7.66 -9.20 21.33
CA LEU A 97 -8.38 -9.62 20.12
C LEU A 97 -8.23 -8.61 18.98
N ALA A 98 -8.16 -7.31 19.26
CA ALA A 98 -7.93 -6.31 18.23
C ALA A 98 -6.49 -6.36 17.68
N SER A 99 -5.50 -6.64 18.53
CA SER A 99 -4.08 -6.78 18.15
C SER A 99 -3.76 -8.13 17.51
N ASN A 100 -4.53 -9.17 17.81
CA ASN A 100 -4.35 -10.54 17.31
C ASN A 100 -5.71 -11.08 16.83
N PRO A 101 -6.21 -10.58 15.70
CA PRO A 101 -7.61 -10.80 15.28
C PRO A 101 -7.93 -12.22 14.83
N ASP A 102 -6.94 -13.10 14.74
CA ASP A 102 -7.05 -14.49 14.32
C ASP A 102 -6.94 -15.51 15.47
N LEU A 103 -6.88 -15.04 16.72
CA LEU A 103 -6.90 -15.94 17.89
C LEU A 103 -8.27 -16.64 18.02
N HIS A 104 -8.27 -17.97 17.89
CA HIS A 104 -9.42 -18.86 18.18
C HIS A 104 -10.79 -18.36 17.70
N PRO A 105 -10.93 -17.93 16.43
CA PRO A 105 -12.10 -17.21 15.97
C PRO A 105 -13.38 -18.05 16.03
N LEU A 106 -13.29 -19.36 15.81
CA LEU A 106 -14.44 -20.26 15.85
C LEU A 106 -14.98 -20.41 17.28
N GLU A 107 -14.10 -20.74 18.23
CA GLU A 107 -14.47 -20.94 19.63
C GLU A 107 -15.02 -19.65 20.26
N LEU A 108 -14.40 -18.51 19.95
CA LEU A 108 -14.87 -17.20 20.41
C LEU A 108 -16.20 -16.82 19.75
N TRP A 109 -16.41 -17.12 18.46
CA TRP A 109 -17.70 -16.93 17.81
C TRP A 109 -18.78 -17.81 18.47
N GLU A 110 -18.52 -19.08 18.75
CA GLU A 110 -19.47 -19.98 19.42
C GLU A 110 -19.92 -19.41 20.77
N ILE A 111 -18.98 -18.89 21.58
CA ILE A 111 -19.28 -18.23 22.86
C ILE A 111 -20.17 -17.01 22.65
N SER A 112 -19.91 -16.21 21.61
CA SER A 112 -20.72 -15.02 21.31
C SER A 112 -22.19 -15.37 21.04
N THR A 113 -22.47 -16.53 20.44
CA THR A 113 -23.85 -16.97 20.11
C THR A 113 -24.70 -17.31 21.34
N GLU A 114 -24.08 -17.50 22.51
CA GLU A 114 -24.80 -17.70 23.77
C GLU A 114 -25.58 -16.45 24.21
N VAL A 115 -25.22 -15.27 23.66
CA VAL A 115 -25.85 -13.99 23.95
C VAL A 115 -26.48 -13.39 22.70
N GLY A 116 -27.80 -13.24 22.71
CA GLY A 116 -28.56 -12.61 21.61
C GLY A 116 -28.93 -11.14 21.85
N ARG A 117 -28.09 -10.36 22.54
CA ARG A 117 -28.43 -8.99 22.98
C ARG A 117 -28.33 -7.96 21.87
N TYR A 118 -27.25 -8.01 21.10
CA TYR A 118 -26.97 -7.10 19.99
C TYR A 118 -27.25 -7.82 18.67
N GLN A 119 -28.01 -7.18 17.78
CA GLN A 119 -28.49 -7.75 16.51
C GLN A 119 -28.51 -6.67 15.42
N PRO A 120 -28.32 -7.02 14.13
CA PRO A 120 -27.98 -8.37 13.66
C PRO A 120 -26.57 -8.79 14.11
N ALA A 121 -26.36 -10.07 14.37
CA ALA A 121 -25.04 -10.66 14.64
C ALA A 121 -24.68 -11.65 13.53
N LEU A 122 -23.40 -11.99 13.40
CA LEU A 122 -22.94 -13.01 12.43
C LEU A 122 -23.68 -14.33 12.64
N SER A 123 -24.34 -14.83 11.59
CA SER A 123 -25.06 -16.11 11.63
C SER A 123 -24.13 -17.33 11.51
N GLU A 124 -22.88 -17.10 11.16
CA GLU A 124 -21.86 -18.13 10.89
C GLU A 124 -20.46 -17.54 11.13
N PRO A 125 -19.45 -18.39 11.41
CA PRO A 125 -18.10 -17.94 11.76
C PRO A 125 -17.27 -17.54 10.53
N ARG A 126 -17.83 -16.72 9.64
CA ARG A 126 -17.17 -16.23 8.41
C ARG A 126 -17.57 -14.79 8.07
N ASP A 127 -16.71 -14.10 7.33
CA ASP A 127 -16.89 -12.75 6.82
C ASP A 127 -17.22 -12.84 5.33
N GLY A 128 -18.53 -12.87 5.03
CA GLY A 128 -19.09 -13.27 3.74
C GLY A 128 -18.57 -14.62 3.21
N PRO A 129 -18.05 -14.71 1.97
CA PRO A 129 -17.59 -15.98 1.41
C PRO A 129 -16.25 -16.46 2.00
N ILE A 130 -15.55 -15.62 2.76
CA ILE A 130 -14.21 -15.88 3.30
C ILE A 130 -14.34 -16.30 4.77
N GLY A 131 -13.75 -17.43 5.16
CA GLY A 131 -13.78 -17.90 6.54
C GLY A 131 -12.54 -18.73 6.92
N PRO A 132 -12.14 -18.76 8.20
CA PRO A 132 -12.90 -18.28 9.37
C PRO A 132 -12.88 -16.75 9.55
N VAL A 133 -13.84 -16.24 10.32
CA VAL A 133 -13.90 -14.81 10.70
C VAL A 133 -12.61 -14.39 11.38
N THR A 134 -12.11 -13.20 11.07
CA THR A 134 -11.10 -12.52 11.89
C THR A 134 -11.78 -11.34 12.60
N TRP A 135 -11.32 -10.99 13.81
CA TRP A 135 -11.83 -9.86 14.61
C TRP A 135 -11.42 -8.49 14.05
N THR A 136 -11.07 -8.42 12.78
CA THR A 136 -10.82 -7.20 12.02
C THR A 136 -12.12 -6.46 11.75
N MET A 137 -12.09 -5.12 11.83
CA MET A 137 -13.24 -4.27 11.53
C MET A 137 -12.97 -3.49 10.25
N ALA A 138 -13.78 -3.71 9.22
CA ALA A 138 -13.70 -3.05 7.93
C ALA A 138 -14.95 -2.18 7.70
N LEU A 139 -14.76 -0.89 7.40
CA LEU A 139 -15.83 0.02 6.99
C LEU A 139 -15.71 0.34 5.50
N THR A 140 -16.83 0.29 4.80
CA THR A 140 -16.91 0.64 3.38
C THR A 140 -17.38 2.08 3.21
N TYR A 141 -16.78 2.77 2.23
CA TYR A 141 -17.14 4.11 1.81
C TYR A 141 -17.33 4.17 0.29
N GLU A 142 -18.45 4.76 -0.15
CA GLU A 142 -18.77 4.98 -1.57
C GLU A 142 -18.71 6.48 -1.95
N GLY A 143 -18.33 7.35 -1.00
CA GLY A 143 -18.27 8.80 -1.17
C GLY A 143 -19.64 9.38 -1.56
N THR A 144 -19.67 10.19 -2.60
CA THR A 144 -20.92 10.71 -3.21
C THR A 144 -21.74 9.66 -3.98
N GLY A 145 -21.26 8.42 -4.10
CA GLY A 145 -21.86 7.34 -4.88
C GLY A 145 -21.52 7.39 -6.37
N THR A 146 -20.83 8.44 -6.83
CA THR A 146 -20.41 8.63 -8.23
C THR A 146 -18.94 9.00 -8.39
N GLU A 147 -18.16 9.01 -7.31
CA GLU A 147 -16.76 9.42 -7.35
C GLU A 147 -15.75 8.27 -7.47
N PHE A 148 -16.17 7.05 -7.15
CA PHE A 148 -15.32 5.86 -7.30
C PHE A 148 -15.77 5.03 -8.49
N ASP A 149 -14.88 4.90 -9.46
CA ASP A 149 -14.92 3.85 -10.48
C ASP A 149 -13.49 3.41 -10.76
N GLY A 150 -13.11 2.29 -10.17
CA GLY A 150 -11.75 1.78 -10.12
C GLY A 150 -10.76 2.70 -9.42
N PRO A 151 -10.94 3.00 -8.12
CA PRO A 151 -9.95 3.74 -7.34
C PRO A 151 -8.56 3.07 -7.42
N GLY A 152 -7.60 3.77 -8.03
CA GLY A 152 -6.29 3.26 -8.49
C GLY A 152 -5.24 3.13 -7.40
N PHE A 153 -5.14 4.16 -6.57
CA PHE A 153 -4.15 4.25 -5.51
C PHE A 153 -4.64 5.22 -4.43
N ILE A 154 -4.14 5.06 -3.20
CA ILE A 154 -4.45 5.91 -2.06
C ILE A 154 -3.13 6.43 -1.48
N ALA A 155 -3.03 7.74 -1.26
CA ALA A 155 -1.98 8.30 -0.39
C ALA A 155 -2.60 9.08 0.75
N ILE A 156 -1.92 9.05 1.89
CA ILE A 156 -2.39 9.69 3.12
C ILE A 156 -1.64 11.00 3.32
N ASP A 157 -2.36 12.12 3.50
CA ASP A 157 -1.73 13.42 3.75
C ASP A 157 -1.21 13.57 5.20
N ALA A 158 -0.60 14.71 5.52
CA ALA A 158 -0.03 14.96 6.85
C ALA A 158 -1.07 15.04 7.99
N ASP A 159 -2.38 15.13 7.70
CA ASP A 159 -3.45 15.06 8.70
C ASP A 159 -4.02 13.63 8.85
N GLY A 160 -3.51 12.66 8.09
CA GLY A 160 -4.02 11.30 8.07
C GLY A 160 -5.21 11.08 7.12
N ARG A 161 -5.43 11.98 6.16
CA ARG A 161 -6.60 11.95 5.26
C ARG A 161 -6.27 11.31 3.91
N PRO A 162 -7.10 10.39 3.40
CA PRO A 162 -6.83 9.71 2.14
C PRO A 162 -7.19 10.57 0.92
N TRP A 163 -6.23 10.71 0.01
CA TRP A 163 -6.42 11.12 -1.37
C TRP A 163 -6.52 9.88 -2.25
N ILE A 164 -7.55 9.82 -3.10
CA ILE A 164 -7.90 8.64 -3.88
C ILE A 164 -8.12 9.05 -5.33
N ALA A 165 -7.30 8.55 -6.24
CA ALA A 165 -7.53 8.78 -7.67
C ALA A 165 -8.39 7.68 -8.29
N ALA A 166 -9.33 8.06 -9.15
CA ALA A 166 -10.12 7.12 -9.92
C ALA A 166 -9.46 6.79 -11.26
N ASN A 167 -9.37 5.51 -11.62
CA ASN A 167 -8.91 5.09 -12.93
C ASN A 167 -9.94 5.39 -14.01
N TYR A 168 -11.22 5.27 -13.67
CA TYR A 168 -12.32 5.40 -14.61
C TYR A 168 -13.28 6.52 -14.21
N SER A 169 -13.93 7.10 -15.20
CA SER A 169 -15.09 7.94 -15.01
C SER A 169 -16.29 7.08 -14.64
N TRP A 170 -17.02 7.48 -13.61
CA TRP A 170 -18.15 6.70 -13.11
C TRP A 170 -19.26 6.53 -14.14
N THR A 171 -19.78 5.31 -14.23
CA THR A 171 -20.94 4.97 -15.05
C THR A 171 -22.02 4.26 -14.23
N PRO A 172 -23.33 4.41 -14.53
CA PRO A 172 -24.38 3.71 -13.79
C PRO A 172 -24.36 2.19 -13.97
N SER A 173 -23.87 1.70 -15.11
CA SER A 173 -23.81 0.27 -15.41
C SER A 173 -22.37 -0.20 -15.52
N PRO A 174 -21.98 -1.31 -14.88
CA PRO A 174 -20.65 -1.89 -15.04
C PRO A 174 -20.38 -2.40 -16.47
N SER A 175 -21.38 -2.39 -17.36
CA SER A 175 -21.23 -2.69 -18.79
C SER A 175 -20.87 -1.49 -19.65
N ASP A 176 -20.93 -0.27 -19.12
CA ASP A 176 -20.67 0.95 -19.89
C ASP A 176 -19.15 1.15 -20.05
N ALA A 177 -18.71 1.73 -21.17
CA ALA A 177 -17.29 1.87 -21.47
C ALA A 177 -16.51 2.53 -20.31
N ALA A 178 -15.42 1.89 -19.91
CA ALA A 178 -14.55 2.37 -18.84
C ALA A 178 -13.59 3.43 -19.38
N CYS A 179 -14.00 4.69 -19.40
CA CYS A 179 -13.17 5.80 -19.89
C CYS A 179 -12.36 6.42 -18.76
N ALA A 180 -11.24 7.07 -19.10
CA ALA A 180 -10.31 7.64 -18.12
C ALA A 180 -11.03 8.51 -17.07
N GLY A 181 -10.67 8.32 -15.81
CA GLY A 181 -11.14 9.13 -14.69
C GLY A 181 -10.57 10.54 -14.74
N GLU A 182 -11.40 11.54 -14.47
CA GLU A 182 -11.03 12.96 -14.48
C GLU A 182 -11.15 13.62 -13.09
N ILE A 183 -11.26 12.80 -12.05
CA ILE A 183 -11.47 13.23 -10.68
C ILE A 183 -10.48 12.58 -9.70
N VAL A 184 -10.23 13.29 -8.61
CA VAL A 184 -9.52 12.78 -7.42
C VAL A 184 -10.36 13.10 -6.18
N SER A 185 -10.70 12.09 -5.40
CA SER A 185 -11.39 12.24 -4.10
C SER A 185 -10.39 12.58 -3.00
N HIS A 186 -10.86 13.30 -1.99
CA HIS A 186 -10.13 13.56 -0.74
C HIS A 186 -11.13 13.44 0.40
N LEU A 187 -11.00 12.38 1.18
CA LEU A 187 -11.88 12.14 2.31
C LEU A 187 -11.23 12.66 3.59
N ASP A 188 -12.04 13.06 4.56
CA ASP A 188 -11.60 13.17 5.94
C ASP A 188 -11.46 11.77 6.57
N VAL A 189 -10.84 11.68 7.74
CA VAL A 189 -10.52 10.40 8.40
C VAL A 189 -11.74 9.57 8.79
N ASP A 190 -12.91 10.21 8.87
CA ASP A 190 -14.20 9.57 9.11
C ASP A 190 -14.88 9.10 7.80
N GLY A 191 -14.26 9.34 6.64
CA GLY A 191 -14.74 8.95 5.32
C GLY A 191 -15.74 9.90 4.68
N SER A 192 -16.01 11.06 5.31
CA SER A 192 -16.76 12.14 4.66
C SER A 192 -15.88 12.92 3.67
N ASP A 193 -16.47 13.49 2.63
CA ASP A 193 -15.71 14.31 1.67
C ASP A 193 -15.15 15.58 2.30
N MET A 194 -13.89 15.89 1.96
CA MET A 194 -13.32 17.20 2.24
C MET A 194 -14.05 18.29 1.45
N PRO A 195 -14.06 19.55 1.93
CA PRO A 195 -14.76 20.63 1.25
C PRO A 195 -14.32 20.78 -0.22
N GLY A 196 -15.29 20.64 -1.13
CA GLY A 196 -15.08 20.76 -2.57
C GLY A 196 -14.62 19.48 -3.27
N ALA A 197 -14.36 18.41 -2.54
CA ALA A 197 -14.08 17.09 -3.11
C ALA A 197 -15.37 16.45 -3.67
N PRO A 198 -15.26 15.54 -4.66
CA PRO A 198 -14.04 15.24 -5.42
C PRO A 198 -13.58 16.42 -6.30
N TYR A 199 -12.28 16.54 -6.49
CA TYR A 199 -11.65 17.61 -7.27
C TYR A 199 -11.46 17.19 -8.73
N SER A 200 -11.48 18.18 -9.63
CA SER A 200 -11.26 17.98 -11.08
C SER A 200 -10.36 19.07 -11.67
N GLY A 201 -9.94 18.88 -12.92
CA GLY A 201 -9.00 19.76 -13.60
C GLY A 201 -7.58 19.20 -13.56
N GLY A 202 -6.57 20.04 -13.69
CA GLY A 202 -5.16 19.61 -13.64
C GLY A 202 -4.68 18.78 -14.84
N GLY A 203 -5.59 18.37 -15.74
CA GLY A 203 -5.30 17.42 -16.81
C GLY A 203 -5.42 15.96 -16.41
N LEU A 204 -6.16 15.66 -15.34
CA LEU A 204 -6.41 14.29 -14.89
C LEU A 204 -6.88 13.41 -16.05
N SER A 205 -6.22 12.26 -16.22
CA SER A 205 -6.59 11.30 -17.25
C SER A 205 -6.25 9.88 -16.82
N GLY A 206 -7.13 9.30 -15.99
CA GLY A 206 -7.06 7.92 -15.50
C GLY A 206 -5.74 7.61 -14.79
N ALA A 207 -5.73 7.72 -13.47
CA ALA A 207 -4.48 7.89 -12.73
C ALA A 207 -3.53 6.68 -12.72
N GLY A 208 -4.05 5.47 -12.89
CA GLY A 208 -3.26 4.26 -12.73
C GLY A 208 -2.82 4.07 -11.28
N PHE A 209 -1.56 3.69 -11.08
CA PHE A 209 -0.97 3.45 -9.74
C PHE A 209 -0.25 4.68 -9.16
N GLY A 210 -0.33 5.84 -9.82
CA GLY A 210 0.46 7.03 -9.50
C GLY A 210 -0.29 8.08 -8.71
N LEU A 211 -0.09 8.12 -7.40
CA LEU A 211 -0.50 9.23 -6.54
C LEU A 211 0.50 9.38 -5.39
N SER A 212 1.05 10.58 -5.23
CA SER A 212 2.01 10.92 -4.17
C SER A 212 1.78 12.33 -3.63
N ILE A 213 2.30 12.60 -2.43
CA ILE A 213 2.08 13.87 -1.73
C ILE A 213 3.43 14.43 -1.28
N ASP A 214 3.73 15.65 -1.73
CA ASP A 214 4.95 16.34 -1.37
C ASP A 214 4.99 16.62 0.15
N PRO A 215 6.02 16.15 0.88
CA PRO A 215 6.09 16.32 2.32
C PRO A 215 6.21 17.79 2.76
N LEU A 216 6.77 18.65 1.91
CA LEU A 216 7.14 20.03 2.25
C LEU A 216 5.98 20.99 2.07
N ASN A 217 5.24 20.86 0.96
CA ASN A 217 4.15 21.78 0.62
C ASN A 217 2.76 21.13 0.61
N GLN A 218 2.68 19.80 0.73
CA GLN A 218 1.43 19.01 0.68
C GLN A 218 0.68 19.10 -0.67
N ASP A 219 1.38 19.48 -1.74
CA ASP A 219 0.85 19.34 -3.10
C ASP A 219 0.78 17.86 -3.48
N VAL A 220 -0.26 17.51 -4.22
CA VAL A 220 -0.58 16.16 -4.65
C VAL A 220 -0.20 16.00 -6.10
N TRP A 221 0.57 14.97 -6.42
CA TRP A 221 1.02 14.62 -7.75
C TRP A 221 0.38 13.31 -8.19
N ILE A 222 -0.18 13.30 -9.39
CA ILE A 222 -0.98 12.18 -9.90
C ILE A 222 -0.51 11.84 -11.31
N GLY A 223 -0.17 10.57 -11.55
CA GLY A 223 0.14 10.07 -12.89
C GLY A 223 -1.09 10.19 -13.79
N ASN A 224 -0.93 10.53 -15.06
CA ASN A 224 -2.01 10.37 -16.05
C ASN A 224 -1.66 9.18 -16.95
N PHE A 225 -2.00 7.97 -16.49
CA PHE A 225 -1.72 6.72 -17.19
C PHE A 225 -2.60 6.56 -18.45
N GLY A 226 -3.78 7.18 -18.47
CA GLY A 226 -4.68 7.13 -19.62
C GLY A 226 -5.40 5.79 -19.75
N PHE A 227 -5.87 5.22 -18.64
CA PHE A 227 -6.63 3.96 -18.67
C PHE A 227 -7.89 4.09 -19.51
N LYS A 228 -8.15 3.12 -20.42
CA LYS A 228 -9.44 2.99 -21.10
C LYS A 228 -9.82 1.54 -21.40
N GLY A 229 -11.12 1.25 -21.42
CA GLY A 229 -11.71 0.04 -21.98
C GLY A 229 -12.26 0.25 -23.40
N GLU A 230 -12.74 -0.83 -24.00
CA GLU A 230 -13.46 -0.79 -25.30
C GLU A 230 -14.66 0.17 -25.25
N GLY A 231 -14.87 0.94 -26.33
CA GLY A 231 -16.01 1.85 -26.47
C GLY A 231 -15.78 3.31 -26.06
N CYS A 232 -14.58 3.67 -25.59
CA CYS A 232 -14.19 5.07 -25.40
C CYS A 232 -13.66 5.65 -26.72
N ASP A 233 -14.40 6.63 -27.26
CA ASP A 233 -14.14 7.24 -28.57
C ASP A 233 -12.81 8.04 -28.60
N ASP A 234 -12.41 8.64 -27.48
CA ASP A 234 -11.15 9.38 -27.35
C ASP A 234 -10.02 8.48 -26.82
N VAL A 235 -8.80 8.64 -27.36
CA VAL A 235 -7.59 8.08 -26.72
C VAL A 235 -7.20 9.04 -25.59
N PRO A 236 -7.36 8.64 -24.31
CA PRO A 236 -6.96 9.49 -23.21
C PRO A 236 -5.44 9.74 -23.29
N PRO A 237 -4.99 10.97 -23.06
CA PRO A 237 -3.58 11.25 -23.08
C PRO A 237 -2.86 10.54 -21.93
N MET A 238 -1.69 9.98 -22.24
CA MET A 238 -0.89 9.15 -21.33
C MET A 238 0.55 9.69 -21.19
N ASN A 239 0.72 11.00 -21.23
CA ASN A 239 2.03 11.65 -21.33
C ASN A 239 2.16 12.88 -20.40
N SER A 240 1.51 12.82 -19.23
CA SER A 240 1.54 13.93 -18.28
C SER A 240 1.31 13.50 -16.83
N VAL A 241 1.60 14.40 -15.89
CA VAL A 241 1.17 14.30 -14.50
C VAL A 241 0.30 15.50 -14.13
N SER A 242 -0.65 15.29 -13.23
CA SER A 242 -1.50 16.34 -12.66
C SER A 242 -0.98 16.77 -11.30
N GLN A 243 -1.12 18.05 -10.97
CA GLN A 243 -0.72 18.62 -9.69
C GLN A 243 -1.89 19.40 -9.07
N PHE A 244 -2.18 19.12 -7.80
CA PHE A 244 -3.18 19.82 -7.00
C PHE A 244 -2.55 20.37 -5.72
N ARG A 245 -3.01 21.52 -5.27
CA ARG A 245 -2.72 21.97 -3.90
C ARG A 245 -3.48 21.10 -2.90
N ARG A 246 -3.03 21.14 -1.64
CA ARG A 246 -3.70 20.48 -0.51
C ARG A 246 -5.19 20.80 -0.35
N ASP A 247 -5.67 21.93 -0.85
CA ASP A 247 -7.09 22.32 -0.81
C ASP A 247 -7.90 21.85 -2.04
N GLY A 248 -7.29 21.06 -2.92
CA GLY A 248 -7.90 20.59 -4.16
C GLY A 248 -7.85 21.57 -5.32
N THR A 249 -7.18 22.71 -5.19
CA THR A 249 -7.00 23.65 -6.31
C THR A 249 -6.03 23.06 -7.34
N PRO A 250 -6.43 22.87 -8.61
CA PRO A 250 -5.50 22.39 -9.64
C PRO A 250 -4.42 23.44 -9.93
N VAL A 251 -3.16 22.99 -9.99
CA VAL A 251 -1.98 23.81 -10.31
C VAL A 251 -1.57 23.60 -11.77
N SER A 252 -1.56 22.34 -12.21
CA SER A 252 -1.25 21.99 -13.59
C SER A 252 -2.38 22.42 -14.54
N PRO A 253 -2.07 22.71 -15.82
CA PRO A 253 -3.06 23.21 -16.77
C PRO A 253 -4.08 22.12 -17.14
N ALA A 254 -5.36 22.49 -17.29
CA ALA A 254 -6.37 21.55 -17.79
C ALA A 254 -6.16 21.13 -19.27
N SER A 255 -5.44 21.96 -20.04
CA SER A 255 -5.06 21.68 -21.42
C SER A 255 -3.75 22.42 -21.71
N ASN A 256 -2.79 21.72 -22.29
CA ASN A 256 -1.45 22.20 -22.52
C ASN A 256 -1.03 21.97 -23.99
N PRO A 257 -1.05 23.02 -24.84
CA PRO A 257 -0.76 22.92 -26.26
C PRO A 257 0.70 22.59 -26.60
N THR A 258 1.59 22.56 -25.60
CA THR A 258 3.00 22.19 -25.81
C THR A 258 3.28 20.72 -25.50
N CYS A 259 2.34 20.01 -24.88
CA CYS A 259 2.44 18.56 -24.71
C CYS A 259 2.18 17.87 -26.06
N ASP A 260 2.83 16.72 -26.28
CA ASP A 260 2.63 15.95 -27.52
C ASP A 260 1.14 15.74 -27.75
N THR A 261 0.67 16.20 -28.91
CA THR A 261 -0.71 16.02 -29.29
C THR A 261 -0.89 14.54 -29.53
N THR A 262 -1.81 13.89 -28.82
CA THR A 262 -2.22 12.52 -29.14
C THR A 262 -2.51 12.40 -30.65
N GLN A 263 -2.56 11.19 -31.19
CA GLN A 263 -2.70 10.92 -32.64
C GLN A 263 -3.84 11.72 -33.34
N ASP A 264 -4.80 12.24 -32.57
CA ASP A 264 -5.95 13.04 -33.00
C ASP A 264 -5.79 14.57 -32.87
N GLY A 265 -4.63 15.08 -32.44
CA GLY A 265 -4.35 16.51 -32.37
C GLY A 265 -4.87 17.23 -31.11
N ILE A 266 -5.32 16.48 -30.09
CA ILE A 266 -5.89 17.04 -28.86
C ILE A 266 -4.75 17.35 -27.87
N PRO A 267 -4.60 18.60 -27.38
CA PRO A 267 -3.61 18.92 -26.36
C PRO A 267 -3.90 18.20 -25.04
N THR A 268 -2.92 17.46 -24.53
CA THR A 268 -2.93 16.87 -23.19
C THR A 268 -2.99 17.96 -22.11
N GLY A 269 -3.72 17.76 -21.01
CA GLY A 269 -3.58 18.59 -19.80
C GLY A 269 -2.33 18.22 -18.98
N GLY A 270 -2.11 18.83 -17.82
CA GLY A 270 -1.01 18.43 -16.94
C GLY A 270 0.37 18.99 -17.31
N TRP A 271 1.36 18.52 -16.55
CA TRP A 271 2.78 18.72 -16.80
C TRP A 271 3.34 17.55 -17.61
N CYS A 272 4.04 17.82 -18.70
CA CYS A 272 4.49 16.81 -19.68
C CYS A 272 5.98 16.89 -20.03
N ALA A 273 6.77 17.63 -19.23
CA ALA A 273 8.21 17.70 -19.43
C ALA A 273 8.89 16.38 -19.02
N GLY A 274 10.02 16.05 -19.64
CA GLY A 274 10.77 14.85 -19.28
C GLY A 274 10.17 13.55 -19.80
N GLU A 275 9.81 13.49 -21.09
CA GLU A 275 9.51 12.23 -21.82
C GLU A 275 8.46 11.31 -21.16
N LEU A 276 7.46 11.91 -20.51
CA LEU A 276 6.44 11.15 -19.80
C LEU A 276 5.67 10.21 -20.74
N SER A 277 5.58 8.94 -20.36
CA SER A 277 4.90 7.90 -21.14
C SER A 277 4.28 6.84 -20.24
N ALA A 278 2.95 6.83 -20.21
CA ALA A 278 2.11 6.05 -19.30
C ALA A 278 2.64 6.12 -17.85
N PRO A 279 2.68 7.32 -17.23
CA PRO A 279 3.22 7.47 -15.89
C PRO A 279 2.43 6.61 -14.89
N GLN A 280 3.15 5.71 -14.20
CA GLN A 280 2.58 4.71 -13.30
C GLN A 280 2.95 5.01 -11.85
N GLY A 281 3.94 4.35 -11.25
CA GLY A 281 4.38 4.68 -9.89
C GLY A 281 4.95 6.11 -9.78
N THR A 282 4.51 6.85 -8.76
CA THR A 282 5.03 8.19 -8.43
C THR A 282 5.38 8.27 -6.96
N VAL A 283 6.44 8.97 -6.59
CA VAL A 283 6.82 9.25 -5.20
C VAL A 283 7.48 10.62 -5.10
N VAL A 284 7.36 11.28 -3.95
CA VAL A 284 8.10 12.52 -3.66
C VAL A 284 9.11 12.24 -2.56
N ASP A 285 10.37 12.61 -2.78
CA ASP A 285 11.40 12.42 -1.75
C ASP A 285 11.39 13.54 -0.70
N GLY A 286 12.27 13.42 0.31
CA GLY A 286 12.39 14.40 1.39
C GLY A 286 12.85 15.79 0.96
N GLU A 287 13.36 15.95 -0.27
CA GLU A 287 13.79 17.23 -0.85
C GLU A 287 12.69 17.88 -1.71
N GLY A 288 11.55 17.19 -1.87
CA GLY A 288 10.44 17.63 -2.71
C GLY A 288 10.63 17.27 -4.19
N THR A 289 11.60 16.42 -4.55
CA THR A 289 11.75 15.95 -5.93
C THR A 289 10.66 14.93 -6.22
N VAL A 290 9.94 15.13 -7.32
CA VAL A 290 8.89 14.21 -7.77
C VAL A 290 9.51 13.21 -8.73
N TRP A 291 9.42 11.94 -8.40
CA TRP A 291 9.91 10.85 -9.23
C TRP A 291 8.74 10.10 -9.87
N ILE A 292 8.85 9.82 -11.16
CA ILE A 292 7.75 9.33 -12.00
C ILE A 292 8.26 8.19 -12.88
N ASN A 293 7.69 7.00 -12.71
CA ASN A 293 7.98 5.87 -13.59
C ASN A 293 7.21 5.99 -14.91
N ASN A 294 7.93 5.99 -16.03
CA ASN A 294 7.33 5.99 -17.36
C ASN A 294 7.16 4.55 -17.85
N PHE A 295 6.00 3.97 -17.55
CA PHE A 295 5.73 2.55 -17.76
C PHE A 295 5.99 2.09 -19.20
N CYS A 296 5.57 2.90 -20.18
CA CYS A 296 5.79 2.59 -21.61
C CYS A 296 7.02 3.28 -22.22
N GLY A 297 7.73 4.10 -21.45
CA GLY A 297 8.98 4.74 -21.86
C GLY A 297 10.23 3.98 -21.43
N GLY A 298 10.15 3.15 -20.39
CA GLY A 298 11.33 2.47 -19.83
C GLY A 298 12.29 3.40 -19.10
N THR A 299 11.80 4.54 -18.61
CA THR A 299 12.59 5.59 -17.96
C THR A 299 11.96 6.03 -16.64
N VAL A 300 12.75 6.74 -15.83
CA VAL A 300 12.27 7.45 -14.63
C VAL A 300 12.48 8.94 -14.84
N THR A 301 11.42 9.73 -14.67
CA THR A 301 11.51 11.19 -14.75
C THR A 301 11.54 11.79 -13.36
N ARG A 302 12.42 12.76 -13.14
CA ARG A 302 12.53 13.52 -11.88
C ARG A 302 12.21 14.99 -12.12
N TYR A 303 11.41 15.59 -11.25
CA TYR A 303 11.22 17.03 -11.16
C TYR A 303 11.86 17.54 -9.87
N PRO A 304 13.13 17.99 -9.90
CA PRO A 304 13.81 18.52 -8.73
C PRO A 304 13.03 19.64 -8.05
N GLY A 305 12.79 19.52 -6.75
CA GLY A 305 11.99 20.47 -5.97
C GLY A 305 10.56 20.67 -6.49
N GLY A 306 10.04 19.70 -7.24
CA GLY A 306 8.70 19.73 -7.83
C GLY A 306 8.55 20.71 -8.99
N ASP A 307 9.65 21.13 -9.64
CA ASP A 307 9.63 22.01 -10.81
C ASP A 307 9.70 21.21 -12.13
N PRO A 308 8.60 21.10 -12.90
CA PRO A 308 8.60 20.42 -14.19
C PRO A 308 9.54 21.05 -15.23
N LEU A 309 9.95 22.31 -15.07
CA LEU A 309 10.91 22.95 -15.97
C LEU A 309 12.35 22.48 -15.76
N GLN A 310 12.62 21.78 -14.66
CA GLN A 310 13.91 21.17 -14.35
C GLN A 310 13.88 19.66 -14.58
N ALA A 311 12.96 19.16 -15.41
CA ALA A 311 12.80 17.73 -15.63
C ALA A 311 14.10 17.04 -16.08
N GLU A 312 14.43 15.97 -15.37
CA GLU A 312 15.53 15.07 -15.68
C GLU A 312 14.97 13.71 -16.05
N VAL A 313 15.54 13.08 -17.08
CA VAL A 313 15.14 11.74 -17.53
C VAL A 313 16.29 10.80 -17.26
N VAL A 314 16.03 9.78 -16.45
CA VAL A 314 16.96 8.69 -16.17
C VAL A 314 16.54 7.49 -17.01
N ASP A 315 17.43 7.08 -17.91
CA ASP A 315 17.26 5.87 -18.70
C ASP A 315 17.66 4.66 -17.88
N ILE A 316 16.67 3.88 -17.45
CA ILE A 316 16.91 2.66 -16.67
C ILE A 316 17.18 1.43 -17.54
N THR A 317 17.18 1.56 -18.87
CA THR A 317 17.39 0.44 -19.80
C THR A 317 18.84 -0.04 -19.88
N ALA A 318 19.79 0.63 -19.21
CA ALA A 318 21.18 0.22 -19.17
C ALA A 318 21.33 -1.27 -18.76
N GLY A 319 21.95 -2.07 -19.63
CA GLY A 319 22.17 -3.51 -19.43
C GLY A 319 20.98 -4.42 -19.76
N ALA A 320 19.78 -3.90 -20.05
CA ALA A 320 18.63 -4.70 -20.45
C ALA A 320 18.70 -5.09 -21.94
N SER A 321 18.30 -6.32 -22.24
CA SER A 321 18.24 -6.83 -23.63
C SER A 321 16.95 -6.43 -24.37
N PHE A 322 16.00 -5.81 -23.65
CA PHE A 322 14.63 -5.50 -24.09
C PHE A 322 14.16 -4.19 -23.45
N GLU A 323 13.06 -3.63 -23.95
CA GLU A 323 12.42 -2.44 -23.36
C GLU A 323 11.94 -2.74 -21.92
N ARG A 324 12.20 -1.81 -21.00
CA ARG A 324 11.80 -1.91 -19.59
C ARG A 324 10.38 -1.41 -19.37
N THR A 325 9.70 -1.97 -18.36
CA THR A 325 8.33 -1.62 -17.95
C THR A 325 8.29 -1.27 -16.45
N PRO A 326 8.82 -0.11 -16.06
CA PRO A 326 8.90 0.29 -14.65
C PRO A 326 7.49 0.49 -14.08
N PHE A 327 7.14 -0.25 -13.03
CA PHE A 327 5.82 -0.19 -12.41
C PHE A 327 5.86 0.56 -11.08
N GLY A 328 6.27 -0.12 -10.00
CA GLY A 328 6.40 0.45 -8.67
C GLY A 328 7.73 1.18 -8.48
N LEU A 329 7.71 2.20 -7.61
CA LEU A 329 8.87 2.97 -7.22
C LEU A 329 8.78 3.33 -5.73
N ALA A 330 9.88 3.17 -5.00
CA ALA A 330 10.00 3.61 -3.61
C ALA A 330 11.37 4.25 -3.37
N ILE A 331 11.44 5.26 -2.51
CA ILE A 331 12.70 5.94 -2.16
C ILE A 331 13.25 5.34 -0.86
N ASP A 332 14.56 5.13 -0.77
CA ASP A 332 15.22 4.71 0.47
C ASP A 332 15.61 5.88 1.39
N ALA A 333 16.17 5.57 2.56
CA ALA A 333 16.62 6.59 3.51
C ALA A 333 17.73 7.50 2.95
N PHE A 334 18.46 7.01 1.95
CA PHE A 334 19.57 7.69 1.30
C PHE A 334 19.09 8.53 0.11
N GLY A 335 17.81 8.49 -0.24
CA GLY A 335 17.23 9.24 -1.37
C GLY A 335 17.44 8.58 -2.74
N ALA A 336 17.85 7.31 -2.78
CA ALA A 336 17.88 6.54 -4.01
C ALA A 336 16.52 5.86 -4.25
N GLY A 337 16.15 5.71 -5.52
CA GLY A 337 14.89 5.10 -5.94
C GLY A 337 15.04 3.64 -6.32
N TRP A 338 14.26 2.75 -5.69
CA TRP A 338 14.11 1.37 -6.09
C TRP A 338 12.94 1.23 -7.06
N VAL A 339 13.22 0.76 -8.26
CA VAL A 339 12.24 0.63 -9.35
C VAL A 339 12.09 -0.83 -9.70
N VAL A 340 10.87 -1.33 -9.73
CA VAL A 340 10.59 -2.69 -10.20
C VAL A 340 10.14 -2.69 -11.65
N ASP A 341 10.61 -3.68 -12.40
CA ASP A 341 10.38 -3.84 -13.83
C ASP A 341 9.57 -5.11 -14.07
N ASN A 342 8.28 -4.90 -14.35
CA ASN A 342 7.29 -5.98 -14.36
C ASN A 342 7.60 -7.06 -15.41
N TYR A 343 7.74 -6.70 -16.69
CA TYR A 343 7.97 -7.67 -17.77
C TYR A 343 9.34 -8.33 -17.75
N ASN A 344 10.33 -7.67 -17.18
CA ASN A 344 11.69 -8.19 -17.13
C ASN A 344 11.98 -8.95 -15.84
N CYS A 345 11.03 -9.06 -14.89
CA CYS A 345 11.23 -9.75 -13.62
C CYS A 345 12.48 -9.26 -12.88
N ALA A 346 12.66 -7.95 -12.86
CA ALA A 346 13.87 -7.33 -12.36
C ALA A 346 13.53 -6.13 -11.49
N ALA A 347 14.55 -5.65 -10.79
CA ALA A 347 14.54 -4.33 -10.18
C ALA A 347 15.84 -3.60 -10.53
N VAL A 348 15.80 -2.29 -10.43
CA VAL A 348 16.98 -1.42 -10.51
C VAL A 348 16.96 -0.45 -9.35
N ARG A 349 18.14 0.04 -8.98
CA ARG A 349 18.31 1.14 -8.06
C ARG A 349 18.80 2.36 -8.84
N VAL A 350 18.18 3.50 -8.63
CA VAL A 350 18.51 4.77 -9.27
C VAL A 350 19.05 5.73 -8.21
N SER A 351 20.29 6.17 -8.35
CA SER A 351 20.90 7.12 -7.42
C SER A 351 20.28 8.51 -7.52
N ARG A 352 20.61 9.38 -6.55
CA ARG A 352 20.23 10.80 -6.60
C ARG A 352 20.76 11.50 -7.86
N ASP A 353 21.97 11.15 -8.28
CA ASP A 353 22.59 11.73 -9.48
C ASP A 353 22.08 11.10 -10.78
N GLY A 354 21.36 9.97 -10.69
CA GLY A 354 20.73 9.30 -11.83
C GLY A 354 21.54 8.15 -12.42
N GLU A 355 22.54 7.65 -11.68
CA GLU A 355 23.21 6.39 -11.98
C GLU A 355 22.26 5.22 -11.70
N VAL A 356 22.38 4.15 -12.49
CA VAL A 356 21.44 3.02 -12.47
C VAL A 356 22.20 1.71 -12.26
N ASP A 357 21.89 1.05 -11.16
CA ASP A 357 22.42 -0.27 -10.84
C ASP A 357 21.34 -1.34 -10.96
N ALA A 358 21.71 -2.48 -11.53
CA ALA A 358 20.85 -3.64 -11.55
C ALA A 358 20.81 -4.28 -10.15
N VAL A 359 19.61 -4.63 -9.70
CA VAL A 359 19.45 -5.47 -8.51
C VAL A 359 19.86 -6.91 -8.85
N GLU A 360 20.70 -7.50 -8.01
CA GLU A 360 21.13 -8.89 -8.17
C GLU A 360 20.02 -9.85 -7.72
N ASP A 361 19.48 -10.65 -8.64
CA ASP A 361 18.50 -11.71 -8.34
C ASP A 361 19.03 -13.08 -8.79
N PRO A 362 19.99 -13.68 -8.07
CA PRO A 362 20.67 -14.91 -8.49
C PRO A 362 19.73 -16.13 -8.53
N ASN A 363 18.55 -16.03 -7.91
CA ASN A 363 17.58 -17.12 -7.77
C ASN A 363 16.28 -16.89 -8.55
N GLU A 364 16.19 -15.81 -9.34
CA GLU A 364 15.02 -15.45 -10.15
C GLU A 364 13.70 -15.38 -9.32
N LEU A 365 13.78 -14.72 -8.17
CA LEU A 365 12.70 -14.59 -7.20
C LEU A 365 11.71 -13.47 -7.54
N LEU A 366 12.12 -12.43 -8.29
CA LEU A 366 11.26 -11.32 -8.68
C LEU A 366 10.33 -11.69 -9.84
N ARG A 367 9.22 -12.37 -9.57
CA ARG A 367 8.28 -12.79 -10.62
C ARG A 367 7.16 -11.80 -10.89
N LEU A 368 7.22 -11.14 -12.05
CA LEU A 368 6.28 -10.10 -12.47
C LEU A 368 5.99 -9.11 -11.33
N PRO A 369 7.03 -8.41 -10.83
CA PRO A 369 6.91 -7.51 -9.69
C PRO A 369 5.99 -6.33 -10.03
N LEU A 370 5.26 -5.84 -9.03
CA LEU A 370 4.32 -4.72 -9.14
C LEU A 370 4.61 -3.66 -8.07
N GLY A 371 4.04 -3.80 -6.87
CA GLY A 371 4.26 -2.86 -5.77
C GLY A 371 5.64 -3.04 -5.12
N ILE A 372 6.20 -1.93 -4.63
CA ILE A 372 7.43 -1.90 -3.84
C ILE A 372 7.27 -0.91 -2.67
N ALA A 373 7.82 -1.23 -1.50
CA ALA A 373 7.88 -0.35 -0.34
C ALA A 373 9.20 -0.55 0.41
N VAL A 374 9.69 0.47 1.12
CA VAL A 374 10.96 0.40 1.87
C VAL A 374 10.68 0.43 3.38
N ASP A 375 11.31 -0.48 4.11
CA ASP A 375 11.23 -0.53 5.58
C ASP A 375 12.23 0.42 6.26
N SER A 376 12.08 0.65 7.57
CA SER A 376 12.99 1.51 8.33
C SER A 376 14.44 1.00 8.34
N ARG A 377 14.64 -0.26 7.93
CA ARG A 377 15.94 -0.90 7.78
C ARG A 377 16.62 -0.65 6.44
N GLY A 378 15.92 -0.04 5.48
CA GLY A 378 16.42 0.21 4.13
C GLY A 378 16.25 -0.98 3.19
N ASN A 379 15.57 -2.05 3.61
CA ASN A 379 15.21 -3.14 2.71
C ASN A 379 14.01 -2.71 1.86
N ALA A 380 14.04 -3.06 0.58
CA ALA A 380 12.89 -2.94 -0.29
C ALA A 380 12.10 -4.27 -0.29
N TRP A 381 10.79 -4.16 -0.13
CA TRP A 381 9.84 -5.26 -0.15
C TRP A 381 9.00 -5.18 -1.42
N VAL A 382 8.98 -6.26 -2.20
CA VAL A 382 8.37 -6.30 -3.52
C VAL A 382 7.21 -7.29 -3.55
N ALA A 383 6.06 -6.84 -4.02
CA ALA A 383 4.93 -7.71 -4.35
C ALA A 383 5.14 -8.32 -5.74
N SER A 384 5.38 -9.62 -5.80
CA SER A 384 5.59 -10.38 -7.04
C SER A 384 4.32 -11.15 -7.39
N SER A 385 3.61 -10.68 -8.41
CA SER A 385 2.29 -11.21 -8.79
C SER A 385 2.36 -12.65 -9.31
N GLY A 386 3.50 -13.06 -9.86
CA GLY A 386 3.71 -14.34 -10.52
C GLY A 386 3.05 -14.44 -11.90
N VAL A 387 1.86 -13.84 -12.09
CA VAL A 387 1.01 -14.06 -13.27
C VAL A 387 0.47 -12.80 -13.96
N ILE A 388 0.70 -11.59 -13.44
CA ILE A 388 0.16 -10.34 -14.01
C ILE A 388 1.25 -9.59 -14.80
N PRO A 389 1.31 -9.77 -16.13
CA PRO A 389 2.04 -8.89 -17.03
C PRO A 389 1.15 -7.68 -17.41
N ILE A 390 1.66 -6.45 -17.29
CA ILE A 390 0.95 -5.19 -17.61
C ILE A 390 1.27 -4.65 -19.05
N PRO A 391 0.50 -4.93 -20.11
CA PRO A 391 0.99 -4.67 -21.46
C PRO A 391 1.11 -3.17 -21.82
N CYS A 392 2.21 -2.78 -22.45
CA CYS A 392 2.27 -1.60 -23.33
C CYS A 392 1.96 -2.04 -24.77
N SER A 393 0.72 -1.87 -25.22
CA SER A 393 0.22 -2.19 -26.59
C SER A 393 0.89 -3.41 -27.27
N ILE A 394 0.33 -4.59 -26.99
CA ILE A 394 0.32 -5.89 -27.72
C ILE A 394 1.47 -6.18 -28.73
N GLU A 395 2.12 -7.35 -28.53
CA GLU A 395 3.23 -7.96 -29.26
C GLU A 395 4.65 -7.49 -28.86
N LYS A 396 5.04 -7.74 -27.61
CA LYS A 396 6.45 -7.72 -27.20
C LYS A 396 6.79 -9.02 -26.50
N ASP A 397 7.80 -9.72 -27.01
CA ASP A 397 8.35 -10.93 -26.40
C ASP A 397 9.09 -10.53 -25.11
N GLY A 398 8.42 -10.68 -23.96
CA GLY A 398 9.04 -10.53 -22.63
C GLY A 398 9.84 -11.77 -22.23
N TYR A 399 10.80 -11.61 -21.30
CA TYR A 399 11.55 -12.74 -20.73
C TYR A 399 10.69 -13.59 -19.78
N CYS A 400 9.82 -12.93 -19.01
CA CYS A 400 8.90 -13.62 -18.10
C CYS A 400 7.58 -13.99 -18.78
N ASN A 401 7.41 -15.29 -19.00
CA ASN A 401 6.13 -15.86 -19.40
C ASN A 401 5.14 -15.77 -18.23
N GLY A 402 4.30 -14.74 -18.23
CA GLY A 402 3.07 -14.66 -17.44
C GLY A 402 1.86 -14.82 -18.34
N SER A 403 0.80 -15.43 -17.83
CA SER A 403 -0.50 -15.39 -18.49
C SER A 403 -1.57 -15.17 -17.44
N LEU A 404 -2.32 -14.10 -17.60
CA LEU A 404 -3.55 -13.88 -16.84
C LEU A 404 -4.58 -14.92 -17.32
N VAL A 405 -4.70 -16.03 -16.61
CA VAL A 405 -5.73 -17.05 -16.87
C VAL A 405 -6.85 -16.86 -15.87
N ILE A 406 -8.09 -16.87 -16.37
CA ILE A 406 -9.28 -16.72 -15.55
C ILE A 406 -9.96 -18.07 -15.47
N GLY A 407 -10.08 -18.62 -14.27
CA GLY A 407 -10.38 -20.04 -14.06
C GLY A 407 -11.77 -20.48 -14.49
N ASP A 408 -12.69 -19.54 -14.67
CA ASP A 408 -14.04 -19.78 -15.20
C ASP A 408 -14.17 -19.50 -16.71
N GLY A 409 -13.08 -19.11 -17.37
CA GLY A 409 -13.04 -18.74 -18.78
C GLY A 409 -13.78 -17.43 -19.10
N THR A 410 -14.06 -16.60 -18.10
CA THR A 410 -14.58 -15.23 -18.28
C THR A 410 -13.44 -14.20 -18.31
N ILE A 411 -13.77 -12.91 -18.42
CA ILE A 411 -12.80 -11.80 -18.30
C ILE A 411 -12.72 -11.30 -16.83
N TYR A 412 -13.56 -11.80 -15.91
CA TYR A 412 -13.72 -11.21 -14.55
C TYR A 412 -13.73 -12.17 -13.36
N GLY A 413 -13.68 -13.48 -13.56
CA GLY A 413 -13.64 -14.46 -12.46
C GLY A 413 -12.30 -14.51 -11.73
N ASP A 414 -12.21 -15.39 -10.73
CA ASP A 414 -10.97 -15.63 -10.01
C ASP A 414 -9.84 -15.97 -11.00
N LEU A 415 -8.73 -15.27 -10.86
CA LEU A 415 -7.52 -15.56 -11.60
C LEU A 415 -6.94 -16.88 -11.10
N GLU A 416 -6.39 -17.67 -12.02
CA GLU A 416 -5.66 -18.89 -11.65
C GLU A 416 -4.28 -18.51 -11.14
N ALA A 417 -4.09 -18.60 -9.81
CA ALA A 417 -2.76 -18.53 -9.23
C ALA A 417 -1.97 -19.79 -9.65
N ASP A 418 -0.74 -19.60 -10.12
CA ASP A 418 0.16 -20.70 -10.52
C ASP A 418 1.09 -21.15 -9.38
N GLY A 419 0.93 -20.55 -8.19
CA GLY A 419 1.76 -20.80 -7.02
C GLY A 419 3.11 -20.10 -7.03
N SER A 420 3.37 -19.20 -7.98
CA SER A 420 4.62 -18.45 -8.08
C SER A 420 4.56 -17.04 -7.46
N ALA A 421 3.38 -16.62 -7.01
CA ALA A 421 3.16 -15.37 -6.30
C ALA A 421 3.90 -15.34 -4.96
N THR A 422 4.66 -14.27 -4.71
CA THR A 422 5.48 -14.11 -3.51
C THR A 422 5.61 -12.65 -3.10
N ILE A 423 6.17 -12.44 -1.91
CA ILE A 423 6.78 -11.17 -1.51
C ILE A 423 8.29 -11.39 -1.49
N ALA A 424 9.06 -10.58 -2.20
CA ALA A 424 10.52 -10.66 -2.18
C ALA A 424 11.12 -9.53 -1.35
N ARG A 425 12.25 -9.80 -0.70
CA ARG A 425 13.05 -8.78 -0.01
C ARG A 425 14.34 -8.51 -0.79
N ILE A 426 14.56 -7.25 -1.10
CA ILE A 426 15.82 -6.70 -1.61
C ILE A 426 16.54 -6.05 -0.43
N THR A 427 17.74 -6.51 -0.13
CA THR A 427 18.58 -5.94 0.92
C THR A 427 19.16 -4.57 0.49
N PRO A 428 19.65 -3.74 1.43
CA PRO A 428 20.17 -2.40 1.11
C PRO A 428 21.32 -2.39 0.08
N ASP A 429 22.08 -3.48 -0.02
CA ASP A 429 23.14 -3.71 -1.00
C ASP A 429 22.63 -4.16 -2.39
N GLY A 430 21.31 -4.25 -2.58
CA GLY A 430 20.70 -4.52 -3.88
C GLY A 430 20.65 -5.98 -4.26
N VAL A 431 20.58 -6.89 -3.28
CA VAL A 431 20.50 -8.33 -3.51
C VAL A 431 19.12 -8.87 -3.14
N VAL A 432 18.52 -9.68 -4.01
CA VAL A 432 17.30 -10.45 -3.71
C VAL A 432 17.72 -11.78 -3.07
N GLU A 433 17.60 -11.86 -1.75
CA GLU A 433 18.00 -13.07 -1.02
C GLU A 433 16.85 -14.07 -0.89
N GLU A 434 15.66 -13.58 -0.55
CA GLU A 434 14.54 -14.40 -0.07
C GLU A 434 13.19 -13.94 -0.64
N ALA A 435 12.31 -14.91 -0.82
CA ALA A 435 10.92 -14.69 -1.19
C ALA A 435 9.99 -15.52 -0.30
N PHE A 436 8.84 -14.94 0.03
CA PHE A 436 7.92 -15.42 1.06
C PHE A 436 6.51 -15.60 0.50
N GLY A 437 5.75 -16.51 1.10
CA GLY A 437 4.35 -16.78 0.78
C GLY A 437 3.56 -17.19 2.03
N GLY A 438 2.30 -17.59 1.85
CA GLY A 438 1.38 -17.86 2.96
C GLY A 438 0.57 -16.63 3.34
N GLY A 439 -0.04 -16.61 4.52
CA GLY A 439 -0.79 -15.45 5.03
C GLY A 439 -2.05 -15.09 4.25
N GLY A 440 -2.50 -15.99 3.37
CA GLY A 440 -3.59 -15.75 2.43
C GLY A 440 -3.13 -15.24 1.07
N LEU A 441 -1.84 -15.06 0.79
CA LEU A 441 -1.38 -14.55 -0.50
C LEU A 441 -1.83 -15.42 -1.68
N SER A 442 -2.40 -14.80 -2.72
CA SER A 442 -2.80 -15.46 -3.97
C SER A 442 -2.13 -14.84 -5.19
N ILE A 443 -2.39 -13.56 -5.45
CA ILE A 443 -1.76 -12.74 -6.50
C ILE A 443 -1.61 -11.33 -5.93
N PRO A 444 -0.44 -10.97 -5.39
CA PRO A 444 -0.22 -9.66 -4.79
C PRO A 444 -0.06 -8.56 -5.83
N TRP A 445 -0.44 -7.34 -5.46
CA TRP A 445 -0.29 -6.15 -6.29
C TRP A 445 0.42 -5.02 -5.54
N GLY A 446 -0.25 -4.39 -4.59
CA GLY A 446 0.30 -3.31 -3.77
C GLY A 446 0.92 -3.82 -2.48
N ILE A 447 1.92 -3.08 -1.98
CA ILE A 447 2.64 -3.40 -0.75
C ILE A 447 2.93 -2.12 0.03
N ALA A 448 2.88 -2.20 1.35
CA ALA A 448 3.25 -1.12 2.27
C ALA A 448 3.96 -1.70 3.50
N VAL A 449 4.72 -0.85 4.18
CA VAL A 449 5.34 -1.18 5.46
C VAL A 449 4.72 -0.29 6.54
N ASP A 450 4.44 -0.85 7.72
CA ASP A 450 3.87 -0.09 8.85
C ASP A 450 4.94 0.43 9.83
N GLY A 451 4.51 1.14 10.89
CA GLY A 451 5.43 1.74 11.85
C GLY A 451 6.27 0.75 12.68
N ASP A 452 5.93 -0.54 12.66
CA ASP A 452 6.62 -1.63 13.35
C ASP A 452 7.50 -2.46 12.37
N ASP A 453 7.68 -1.97 11.13
CA ASP A 453 8.26 -2.70 10.00
C ASP A 453 7.51 -3.99 9.64
N HIS A 454 6.20 -4.10 9.88
CA HIS A 454 5.43 -5.20 9.29
C HIS A 454 5.06 -4.89 7.84
N VAL A 455 5.08 -5.93 7.01
CA VAL A 455 4.83 -5.83 5.58
C VAL A 455 3.37 -6.20 5.30
N TRP A 456 2.65 -5.29 4.64
CA TRP A 456 1.24 -5.41 4.32
C TRP A 456 1.04 -5.46 2.82
N VAL A 457 0.23 -6.41 2.35
CA VAL A 457 0.06 -6.66 0.91
C VAL A 457 -1.41 -6.69 0.53
N ALA A 458 -1.74 -5.91 -0.50
CA ALA A 458 -3.01 -5.99 -1.21
C ALA A 458 -2.97 -7.23 -2.11
N ASP A 459 -3.69 -8.27 -1.70
CA ASP A 459 -3.84 -9.50 -2.47
C ASP A 459 -4.98 -9.34 -3.47
N PHE A 460 -4.61 -8.95 -4.68
CA PHE A 460 -5.53 -8.59 -5.76
C PHE A 460 -6.58 -9.65 -6.02
N ASN A 461 -6.13 -10.89 -6.27
CA ASN A 461 -7.04 -11.96 -6.61
C ASN A 461 -7.78 -12.50 -5.38
N GLY A 462 -7.09 -12.54 -4.25
CA GLY A 462 -7.70 -13.02 -3.01
C GLY A 462 -8.75 -12.08 -2.41
N GLY A 463 -8.76 -10.83 -2.86
CA GLY A 463 -9.65 -9.77 -2.41
C GLY A 463 -9.55 -9.47 -0.92
N ARG A 464 -8.31 -9.39 -0.43
CA ARG A 464 -7.96 -9.36 1.00
C ARG A 464 -6.60 -8.71 1.22
N ILE A 465 -6.27 -8.42 2.47
CA ILE A 465 -4.92 -8.01 2.85
C ILE A 465 -4.17 -9.12 3.58
N SER A 466 -2.88 -9.23 3.33
CA SER A 466 -1.97 -10.15 4.03
C SER A 466 -0.95 -9.35 4.85
N LYS A 467 -0.51 -9.90 5.99
CA LYS A 467 0.47 -9.28 6.90
C LYS A 467 1.63 -10.24 7.12
N PHE A 468 2.86 -9.73 7.06
CA PHE A 468 4.09 -10.49 7.25
C PHE A 468 5.03 -9.79 8.22
N CYS A 469 5.86 -10.58 8.88
CA CYS A 469 7.01 -10.08 9.62
C CYS A 469 7.96 -9.38 8.64
N GLY A 470 8.28 -8.10 8.82
CA GLY A 470 9.36 -7.48 8.04
C GLY A 470 10.71 -7.68 8.71
N ALA A 471 11.68 -6.82 8.43
CA ALA A 471 13.07 -7.03 8.85
C ALA A 471 13.32 -6.74 10.34
N ASN A 472 12.32 -6.28 11.11
CA ASN A 472 12.48 -5.96 12.52
C ASN A 472 12.23 -7.14 13.48
N PRO A 473 13.26 -7.80 14.03
CA PRO A 473 13.07 -8.91 14.97
C PRO A 473 12.31 -8.53 16.25
N GLU A 474 12.30 -7.26 16.64
CA GLU A 474 11.71 -6.83 17.91
C GLU A 474 10.18 -6.82 17.89
N THR A 475 9.57 -6.76 16.71
CA THR A 475 8.12 -6.62 16.53
C THR A 475 7.46 -7.92 16.06
N TRP A 476 8.23 -9.00 15.92
CA TRP A 476 7.69 -10.27 15.46
C TRP A 476 6.84 -10.97 16.53
N PRO A 477 5.74 -11.63 16.12
CA PRO A 477 5.10 -12.61 16.97
C PRO A 477 6.07 -13.75 17.34
N CYS A 478 5.85 -14.34 18.51
CA CYS A 478 6.75 -15.36 19.06
C CYS A 478 7.00 -16.53 18.09
N GLY A 479 8.29 -16.87 17.90
CA GLY A 479 8.70 -17.99 17.06
C GLY A 479 8.59 -17.74 15.55
N LYS A 480 8.31 -16.51 15.14
CA LYS A 480 8.38 -16.06 13.75
C LYS A 480 9.76 -15.50 13.43
N SER A 481 10.06 -15.44 12.14
CA SER A 481 11.24 -14.81 11.55
C SER A 481 10.82 -13.86 10.42
N THR A 482 11.79 -13.12 9.88
CA THR A 482 11.60 -12.28 8.68
C THR A 482 10.79 -13.00 7.61
N GLY A 483 9.78 -12.32 7.09
CA GLY A 483 8.93 -12.79 6.00
C GLY A 483 7.94 -13.90 6.38
N ASP A 484 7.90 -14.36 7.64
CA ASP A 484 6.83 -15.28 8.06
C ASP A 484 5.47 -14.58 8.05
N PRO A 485 4.40 -15.23 7.58
CA PRO A 485 3.06 -14.67 7.61
C PRO A 485 2.55 -14.51 9.05
N ILE A 486 1.96 -13.35 9.33
CA ILE A 486 1.22 -13.02 10.54
C ILE A 486 -0.29 -13.20 10.32
N SER A 487 -0.81 -12.84 9.14
CA SER A 487 -2.20 -13.06 8.80
C SER A 487 -2.51 -14.57 8.61
N PRO A 488 -3.78 -14.99 8.75
CA PRO A 488 -4.17 -16.38 8.58
C PRO A 488 -3.85 -16.95 7.20
N ASP A 489 -3.31 -18.17 7.17
CA ASP A 489 -3.08 -18.89 5.93
C ASP A 489 -4.40 -19.14 5.17
N GLY A 490 -4.33 -19.04 3.84
CA GLY A 490 -5.44 -19.27 2.91
C GLY A 490 -6.53 -18.18 2.87
N THR A 491 -6.67 -17.36 3.92
CA THR A 491 -7.78 -16.40 4.05
C THR A 491 -7.34 -14.96 4.27
N GLY A 492 -6.11 -14.73 4.74
CA GLY A 492 -5.61 -13.42 5.12
C GLY A 492 -6.57 -12.70 6.07
N TYR A 493 -6.56 -11.37 6.03
CA TYR A 493 -7.61 -10.56 6.64
C TYR A 493 -8.67 -10.19 5.60
N GLY A 494 -9.41 -11.19 5.12
CA GLY A 494 -10.50 -10.99 4.16
C GLY A 494 -11.76 -10.38 4.77
N SER A 495 -12.55 -9.71 3.93
CA SER A 495 -13.87 -9.17 4.27
C SER A 495 -14.81 -9.22 3.06
N ASP A 496 -16.12 -9.28 3.29
CA ASP A 496 -17.11 -9.11 2.20
C ASP A 496 -17.23 -7.67 1.70
N ALA A 497 -16.62 -6.72 2.42
CA ALA A 497 -16.41 -5.36 1.97
C ALA A 497 -15.33 -5.25 0.88
N THR A 498 -14.39 -6.20 0.80
CA THR A 498 -13.23 -6.14 -0.09
C THR A 498 -13.42 -6.97 -1.36
N GLN A 499 -12.87 -6.44 -2.45
CA GLN A 499 -12.82 -7.06 -3.78
C GLN A 499 -11.37 -6.99 -4.27
N ARG A 500 -11.11 -6.75 -5.56
CA ARG A 500 -9.74 -6.69 -6.08
C ARG A 500 -8.99 -5.46 -5.58
N LEU A 501 -8.09 -5.70 -4.63
CA LEU A 501 -7.28 -4.67 -4.00
C LEU A 501 -5.99 -4.45 -4.78
N VAL A 502 -5.60 -3.19 -5.00
CA VAL A 502 -4.34 -2.83 -5.66
C VAL A 502 -3.37 -2.08 -4.76
N CYS A 503 -3.85 -1.48 -3.67
CA CYS A 503 -3.06 -0.58 -2.83
C CYS A 503 -3.34 -0.88 -1.36
N VAL A 504 -2.32 -0.66 -0.52
CA VAL A 504 -2.43 -0.60 0.94
C VAL A 504 -1.88 0.76 1.35
N ALA A 505 -2.69 1.59 1.98
CA ALA A 505 -2.26 2.87 2.55
C ALA A 505 -2.51 2.88 4.05
N ILE A 506 -1.50 3.24 4.84
CA ILE A 506 -1.56 3.18 6.30
C ILE A 506 -1.51 4.59 6.87
N ASP A 507 -2.44 4.92 7.75
CA ASP A 507 -2.55 6.26 8.32
C ASP A 507 -1.89 6.38 9.72
N PRO A 508 -1.74 7.60 10.27
CA PRO A 508 -1.15 7.83 11.59
C PRO A 508 -1.93 7.24 12.77
N SER A 509 -3.11 6.64 12.54
CA SER A 509 -3.88 5.91 13.55
C SER A 509 -3.68 4.39 13.45
N GLY A 510 -2.94 3.92 12.45
CA GLY A 510 -2.79 2.50 12.13
C GLY A 510 -4.00 1.93 11.39
N ASN A 511 -4.87 2.76 10.81
CA ASN A 511 -5.89 2.23 9.91
C ASN A 511 -5.28 1.92 8.55
N ILE A 512 -5.80 0.89 7.91
CA ILE A 512 -5.42 0.50 6.56
C ILE A 512 -6.54 0.86 5.61
N TRP A 513 -6.25 1.69 4.63
CA TRP A 513 -7.14 2.06 3.54
C TRP A 513 -6.78 1.24 2.31
N VAL A 514 -7.77 0.59 1.72
CA VAL A 514 -7.61 -0.20 0.49
C VAL A 514 -8.68 0.18 -0.53
N PRO A 515 -8.33 0.36 -1.80
CA PRO A 515 -9.31 0.61 -2.84
C PRO A 515 -9.80 -0.70 -3.47
N ASN A 516 -11.12 -0.84 -3.61
CA ASN A 516 -11.70 -1.88 -4.46
C ASN A 516 -11.56 -1.41 -5.92
N ASN A 517 -10.53 -1.85 -6.64
CA ASN A 517 -10.24 -1.33 -7.98
C ASN A 517 -11.07 -2.00 -9.08
N TRP A 518 -11.33 -3.29 -8.99
CA TRP A 518 -12.21 -3.98 -9.94
C TRP A 518 -13.30 -4.74 -9.21
N ILE A 519 -14.50 -4.70 -9.77
CA ILE A 519 -15.55 -5.63 -9.38
C ILE A 519 -15.23 -7.01 -9.97
N THR A 520 -15.62 -8.06 -9.25
CA THR A 520 -15.50 -9.45 -9.68
C THR A 520 -16.76 -9.97 -10.37
N GLU A 521 -17.88 -9.23 -10.27
CA GLU A 521 -19.18 -9.58 -10.84
C GLU A 521 -19.60 -8.61 -11.96
N ALA A 522 -19.11 -8.83 -13.19
CA ALA A 522 -19.42 -7.99 -14.35
C ALA A 522 -19.87 -8.79 -15.60
N PRO A 523 -20.62 -8.18 -16.53
CA PRO A 523 -20.96 -8.81 -17.81
C PRO A 523 -19.73 -9.17 -18.66
N LYS A 524 -19.79 -10.31 -19.37
CA LYS A 524 -18.66 -10.95 -20.07
C LYS A 524 -17.97 -10.17 -21.20
N TYR A 525 -18.50 -9.01 -21.59
CA TYR A 525 -18.02 -8.22 -22.74
C TYR A 525 -17.57 -6.80 -22.36
N GLN A 526 -17.61 -6.46 -21.07
CA GLN A 526 -16.84 -5.33 -20.57
C GLN A 526 -15.35 -5.72 -20.61
N GLU A 527 -14.43 -4.73 -20.65
CA GLU A 527 -12.97 -4.95 -20.52
C GLU A 527 -12.37 -4.44 -19.20
N ASN A 528 -12.96 -3.43 -18.53
CA ASN A 528 -12.45 -2.90 -17.24
C ASN A 528 -13.56 -2.39 -16.27
N PRO A 529 -14.30 -3.24 -15.56
CA PRO A 529 -15.34 -2.79 -14.66
C PRO A 529 -14.72 -2.34 -13.33
N GLY A 530 -14.71 -1.03 -13.08
CA GLY A 530 -14.13 -0.48 -11.86
C GLY A 530 -14.97 -0.72 -10.62
N GLY A 531 -14.29 -0.99 -9.51
CA GLY A 531 -14.90 -1.06 -8.18
C GLY A 531 -15.39 0.31 -7.70
N ARG A 532 -16.36 0.29 -6.80
CA ARG A 532 -17.18 1.47 -6.45
C ARG A 532 -16.96 1.99 -5.03
N SER A 533 -15.93 1.50 -4.35
CA SER A 533 -15.72 1.81 -2.94
C SER A 533 -14.26 1.75 -2.51
N VAL A 534 -13.99 2.39 -1.37
CA VAL A 534 -12.78 2.20 -0.58
C VAL A 534 -13.14 1.60 0.77
N VAL A 535 -12.23 0.80 1.34
CA VAL A 535 -12.44 0.10 2.61
C VAL A 535 -11.38 0.53 3.61
N GLN A 536 -11.80 0.81 4.84
CA GLN A 536 -10.93 1.14 5.97
C GLN A 536 -10.95 0.00 7.00
N TYR A 537 -9.82 -0.67 7.19
CA TYR A 537 -9.59 -1.55 8.34
C TYR A 537 -9.12 -0.73 9.53
N ILE A 538 -9.84 -0.81 10.65
CA ILE A 538 -9.66 0.12 11.77
C ILE A 538 -8.55 -0.35 12.73
N GLY A 539 -7.47 0.44 12.83
CA GLY A 539 -6.40 0.28 13.82
C GLY A 539 -5.65 -1.06 13.76
N LEU A 540 -5.57 -1.66 12.58
CA LEU A 540 -5.06 -3.00 12.33
C LEU A 540 -3.52 -3.03 12.12
N ALA A 541 -2.96 -1.98 11.54
CA ALA A 541 -1.52 -1.79 11.37
C ALA A 541 -0.92 -0.95 12.49
N ALA A 542 0.40 -1.00 12.66
CA ALA A 542 1.10 -0.01 13.47
C ALA A 542 0.98 1.39 12.80
N PRO A 543 0.84 2.48 13.58
CA PRO A 543 0.74 3.84 13.04
C PRO A 543 1.91 4.22 12.14
N VAL A 544 1.64 4.94 11.04
CA VAL A 544 2.68 5.40 10.10
C VAL A 544 2.72 6.93 10.04
N ALA A 545 3.93 7.51 9.98
CA ALA A 545 4.14 8.93 9.73
C ALA A 545 3.78 9.27 8.29
N THR A 546 2.86 10.21 8.10
CA THR A 546 2.35 10.59 6.77
C THR A 546 2.63 12.06 6.44
N PRO A 547 2.73 12.44 5.15
CA PRO A 547 2.76 11.54 3.98
C PRO A 547 4.00 10.64 3.96
N THR A 548 3.81 9.39 3.51
CA THR A 548 4.88 8.40 3.43
C THR A 548 5.80 8.73 2.26
N ASN A 549 6.94 9.32 2.57
CA ASN A 549 7.95 9.75 1.61
C ASN A 549 9.29 9.12 2.01
N GLY A 550 9.60 8.00 1.36
CA GLY A 550 10.72 7.14 1.71
C GLY A 550 10.35 5.99 2.66
N PRO A 551 11.28 5.51 3.50
CA PRO A 551 11.04 4.43 4.45
C PRO A 551 9.86 4.70 5.39
N ALA A 552 9.01 3.68 5.57
CA ALA A 552 7.95 3.72 6.57
C ALA A 552 8.52 3.88 7.98
N ARG A 553 7.86 4.71 8.78
CA ARG A 553 8.30 5.07 10.14
C ARG A 553 7.11 5.31 11.05
N ALA A 554 7.26 5.02 12.34
CA ALA A 554 6.28 5.43 13.33
C ALA A 554 6.17 6.97 13.45
N PRO A 555 4.98 7.54 13.69
CA PRO A 555 4.80 8.98 13.88
C PRO A 555 5.61 9.54 15.05
N GLY A 556 6.33 10.63 14.79
CA GLY A 556 7.15 11.31 15.80
C GLY A 556 8.50 10.65 16.05
N SER A 557 8.80 9.53 15.40
CA SER A 557 10.18 9.04 15.31
C SER A 557 11.04 10.12 14.63
N PRO A 558 12.27 10.35 15.10
CA PRO A 558 13.19 11.23 14.38
C PRO A 558 13.30 10.72 12.93
N LEU A 559 13.55 11.63 11.99
CA LEU A 559 14.02 11.18 10.69
C LEU A 559 15.24 10.32 10.99
N VAL A 560 15.16 9.02 10.70
CA VAL A 560 16.31 8.12 10.75
C VAL A 560 17.38 8.84 9.94
N GLU A 561 18.41 9.35 10.63
CA GLU A 561 19.61 9.70 9.90
C GLU A 561 19.99 8.40 9.21
N PRO A 562 20.14 8.39 7.87
CA PRO A 562 20.67 7.22 7.21
C PRO A 562 21.89 6.76 8.04
N CYS A 563 22.05 5.46 8.22
CA CYS A 563 23.25 4.92 8.83
C CYS A 563 24.19 4.46 7.70
N PRO A 564 24.82 5.40 6.96
CA PRO A 564 25.65 5.04 5.83
C PRO A 564 26.80 4.18 6.34
N GLY A 565 26.91 2.98 5.75
CA GLY A 565 27.87 1.98 6.15
C GLY A 565 27.29 0.75 6.87
N ASP A 566 26.03 0.74 7.29
CA ASP A 566 25.37 -0.50 7.79
C ASP A 566 24.84 -1.29 6.60
N PHE A 567 25.73 -2.01 5.92
CA PHE A 567 25.44 -2.66 4.64
C PHE A 567 24.69 -3.99 4.80
N ASN A 568 24.74 -4.63 5.98
CA ASN A 568 23.88 -5.79 6.29
C ASN A 568 22.58 -5.43 7.01
N GLY A 569 22.36 -4.18 7.36
CA GLY A 569 21.15 -3.74 8.05
C GLY A 569 21.03 -4.29 9.47
N ASP A 570 22.14 -4.67 10.11
CA ASP A 570 22.14 -5.24 11.46
C ASP A 570 22.13 -4.18 12.58
N GLY A 571 22.15 -2.90 12.19
CA GLY A 571 22.12 -1.74 13.09
C GLY A 571 23.51 -1.32 13.57
N MET A 572 24.59 -1.91 13.05
CA MET A 572 25.97 -1.56 13.35
C MET A 572 26.72 -1.23 12.07
N VAL A 573 27.56 -0.18 12.11
CA VAL A 573 28.61 0.02 11.11
C VAL A 573 29.90 -0.54 11.69
N ASP A 574 30.29 -1.74 11.26
CA ASP A 574 31.43 -2.43 11.86
C ASP A 574 32.37 -3.10 10.85
N SER A 575 33.23 -4.00 11.34
CA SER A 575 34.20 -4.70 10.49
C SER A 575 33.57 -5.60 9.43
N SER A 576 32.34 -6.06 9.66
CA SER A 576 31.60 -6.87 8.70
C SER A 576 31.21 -6.03 7.49
N ASP A 577 30.76 -4.79 7.70
CA ASP A 577 30.42 -3.84 6.63
C ASP A 577 31.66 -3.24 5.99
N LEU A 578 32.72 -3.00 6.75
CA LEU A 578 34.01 -2.60 6.17
C LEU A 578 34.52 -3.66 5.19
N GLY A 579 34.28 -4.94 5.51
CA GLY A 579 34.59 -6.04 4.60
C GLY A 579 33.85 -5.92 3.26
N ARG A 580 32.59 -5.48 3.28
CA ARG A 580 31.75 -5.25 2.09
C ARG A 580 32.22 -4.02 1.31
N LEU A 581 32.44 -2.88 1.99
CA LEU A 581 32.99 -1.67 1.38
C LEU A 581 34.30 -1.96 0.62
N LEU A 582 35.23 -2.66 1.27
CA LEU A 582 36.54 -2.96 0.71
C LEU A 582 36.48 -4.01 -0.41
N ALA A 583 35.44 -4.84 -0.46
CA ALA A 583 35.25 -5.79 -1.55
C ALA A 583 35.02 -5.06 -2.88
N ASP A 584 34.39 -3.89 -2.83
CA ASP A 584 34.04 -3.09 -4.00
C ASP A 584 35.01 -1.93 -4.27
N TRP A 585 36.18 -1.92 -3.63
CA TRP A 585 37.14 -0.82 -3.76
C TRP A 585 37.59 -0.56 -5.21
N ASN A 586 37.55 0.71 -5.63
CA ASN A 586 37.66 1.20 -7.02
C ASN A 586 36.59 0.66 -7.98
N GLY A 587 35.51 0.08 -7.46
CA GLY A 587 34.32 -0.31 -8.20
C GLY A 587 33.30 0.82 -8.25
N ASP A 588 32.22 0.56 -8.96
CA ASP A 588 31.07 1.44 -9.19
C ASP A 588 29.83 1.00 -8.40
N ASN A 589 29.99 0.17 -7.37
CA ASN A 589 28.86 -0.28 -6.56
C ASN A 589 28.28 0.87 -5.74
N PHE A 590 27.13 1.40 -6.17
CA PHE A 590 26.49 2.54 -5.54
C PHE A 590 26.07 2.30 -4.10
N ALA A 591 25.78 1.05 -3.71
CA ALA A 591 25.44 0.75 -2.32
C ALA A 591 26.59 1.06 -1.36
N HIS A 592 27.82 1.06 -1.86
CA HIS A 592 29.04 1.34 -1.12
C HIS A 592 29.65 2.71 -1.50
N ASP A 593 29.07 3.42 -2.48
CA ASP A 593 29.38 4.81 -2.83
C ASP A 593 28.59 5.76 -1.92
N LEU A 594 29.10 5.93 -0.71
CA LEU A 594 28.48 6.71 0.35
C LEU A 594 28.59 8.23 0.13
N ASP A 595 29.56 8.69 -0.68
CA ASP A 595 29.71 10.11 -0.99
C ASP A 595 29.15 10.52 -2.36
N GLY A 596 28.72 9.54 -3.16
CA GLY A 596 28.01 9.73 -4.42
C GLY A 596 28.90 10.21 -5.56
N ASP A 597 30.22 10.00 -5.48
CA ASP A 597 31.15 10.45 -6.51
C ASP A 597 31.27 9.50 -7.72
N GLY A 598 30.57 8.37 -7.66
CA GLY A 598 30.51 7.33 -8.68
C GLY A 598 31.60 6.25 -8.54
N LEU A 599 32.42 6.25 -7.48
CA LEU A 599 33.45 5.25 -7.23
C LEU A 599 33.63 4.93 -5.75
N VAL A 600 33.51 3.65 -5.38
CA VAL A 600 33.81 3.19 -4.02
C VAL A 600 35.30 3.35 -3.73
N GLY A 601 35.66 4.22 -2.79
CA GLY A 601 37.04 4.56 -2.51
C GLY A 601 37.26 5.29 -1.19
N GLY A 602 38.23 6.21 -1.22
CA GLY A 602 38.70 6.89 -0.02
C GLY A 602 37.70 7.86 0.59
N GLY A 603 36.81 8.41 -0.23
CA GLY A 603 35.72 9.29 0.19
C GLY A 603 34.65 8.52 0.95
N ASP A 604 34.22 7.38 0.43
CA ASP A 604 33.26 6.48 1.08
C ASP A 604 33.79 5.91 2.38
N LEU A 605 35.07 5.49 2.40
CA LEU A 605 35.69 5.04 3.64
C LEU A 605 35.69 6.12 4.72
N PHE A 606 35.77 7.40 4.33
CA PHE A 606 35.69 8.51 5.28
C PHE A 606 34.27 8.64 5.84
N VAL A 607 33.24 8.61 4.99
CA VAL A 607 31.83 8.62 5.42
C VAL A 607 31.51 7.41 6.29
N PHE A 608 31.96 6.22 5.88
CA PHE A 608 31.81 4.96 6.60
C PHE A 608 32.42 5.03 8.00
N ILE A 609 33.67 5.50 8.13
CA ILE A 609 34.36 5.60 9.43
C ILE A 609 33.69 6.65 10.33
N ASP A 610 33.14 7.72 9.77
CA ASP A 610 32.42 8.75 10.53
C ASP A 610 31.16 8.16 11.22
N HIS A 611 30.59 7.11 10.64
CA HIS A 611 29.43 6.40 11.16
C HIS A 611 29.78 5.10 11.91
N TRP A 612 31.06 4.81 12.16
CA TRP A 612 31.49 3.58 12.83
C TRP A 612 30.88 3.43 14.23
N GLY A 613 30.11 2.36 14.44
CA GLY A 613 29.45 2.05 15.71
C GLY A 613 27.96 1.74 15.58
N GLU A 614 27.23 1.85 16.68
CA GLU A 614 25.77 1.68 16.72
C GLU A 614 25.08 2.81 15.92
N CYS A 615 24.15 2.44 15.05
CA CYS A 615 23.35 3.39 14.29
C CYS A 615 22.42 4.21 15.20
N PRO A 616 22.28 5.53 15.00
CA PRO A 616 21.36 6.34 15.79
C PRO A 616 19.88 5.93 15.55
N ASN A 617 19.20 5.50 16.61
CA ASN A 617 17.77 5.14 16.63
C ASN A 617 17.37 3.82 15.93
N ARG A 618 18.24 2.81 15.89
CA ARG A 618 17.86 1.41 15.63
C ARG A 618 18.03 0.53 16.85
#